data_AF-A0A2V6V7E7-F1
#
_entry.id   AF-A0A2V6V7E7-F1
#
_cell.length_a   1.000
_cell.length_b   1.000
_cell.length_c   1.000
_cell.angle_alpha   90.00
_cell.angle_beta   90.00
_cell.angle_gamma   90.00
#
_symmetry.space_group_name_H-M   'P 1'
#
loop_
_entity.id
_entity.type
_entity.pdbx_description
1 polymer ?
#
loop_
_entity_poly.entity_id
_entity_poly.type
_entity_poly.pdbx_seq_one_letter_code
_entity_poly.pdbx_strand_id
1 'polypeptide(L)' 'MEVWVARRRVVITGLGVVAPNGIGKETFWQNLIAGKSAVDYIHAFDASDYPSKVAAEVRDFDPADFMLA' A
#
# COMPACT_ATOMS: atom_id res chain seq x y z
N MET A 1 8.97 -47.86 -10.87
CA MET A 1 8.95 -46.65 -11.71
C MET A 1 8.48 -45.52 -10.81
N GLU A 2 9.38 -44.70 -10.28
CA GLU A 2 9.02 -43.55 -9.44
C GLU A 2 8.62 -42.37 -10.33
N VAL A 3 7.47 -41.76 -10.02
CA VAL A 3 6.95 -40.59 -10.71
C VAL A 3 7.42 -39.35 -9.96
N TRP A 4 8.36 -38.60 -10.52
CA TRP A 4 8.81 -37.33 -9.97
C TRP A 4 7.75 -36.25 -10.23
N VAL A 5 7.16 -35.69 -9.19
CA VAL A 5 6.35 -34.47 -9.32
C VAL A 5 7.31 -33.28 -9.34
N ALA A 6 7.63 -32.77 -10.52
CA ALA A 6 8.42 -31.56 -10.67
C ALA A 6 7.75 -30.39 -9.91
N ARG A 7 8.54 -29.64 -9.14
CA ARG A 7 8.03 -28.53 -8.32
C ARG A 7 7.36 -27.49 -9.23
N ARG A 8 6.10 -27.15 -8.95
CA ARG A 8 5.32 -26.19 -9.74
C ARG A 8 6.00 -24.82 -9.74
N ARG A 9 6.16 -24.22 -10.92
CA ARG A 9 6.63 -22.83 -11.05
C ARG A 9 5.48 -21.89 -10.70
N VAL A 10 5.76 -20.91 -9.84
CA VAL A 10 4.83 -19.87 -9.43
C VAL A 10 5.42 -18.52 -9.80
N VAL A 11 4.59 -17.63 -10.32
CA VAL A 11 4.97 -16.27 -10.73
C VAL A 11 3.94 -15.26 -10.24
N ILE A 12 4.36 -14.01 -10.10
CA ILE A 12 3.48 -12.88 -9.80
C ILE A 12 3.03 -12.28 -11.13
N THR A 13 1.74 -12.30 -11.41
CA THR A 13 1.15 -11.76 -12.65
C THR A 13 0.45 -10.41 -12.45
N GLY A 14 0.27 -9.98 -11.19
CA GLY A 14 -0.41 -8.74 -10.85
C GLY A 14 -0.03 -8.23 -9.46
N LEU A 15 -0.12 -6.91 -9.30
CA LEU A 15 0.11 -6.20 -8.04
C LEU A 15 -0.88 -5.04 -7.95
N GLY A 16 -1.60 -4.94 -6.83
CA GLY A 16 -2.37 -3.78 -6.43
C GLY A 16 -1.78 -3.20 -5.14
N VAL A 17 -1.79 -1.88 -5.01
CA VAL A 17 -1.18 -1.19 -3.87
C VAL A 17 -2.10 -0.06 -3.40
N VAL A 18 -2.32 0.01 -2.09
CA VAL A 18 -2.89 1.15 -1.39
C VAL A 18 -1.94 1.43 -0.24
N ALA A 19 -1.16 2.50 -0.35
CA ALA A 19 -0.13 2.85 0.61
C ALA A 19 -0.07 4.37 0.81
N PRO A 20 0.44 4.86 1.96
CA PRO A 20 0.48 6.29 2.26
C PRO A 20 1.25 7.12 1.24
N ASN A 21 2.27 6.53 0.61
CA ASN A 21 3.06 7.17 -0.43
C ASN A 21 2.51 6.94 -1.85
N GLY A 22 1.31 6.36 -2.01
CA GLY A 22 0.65 6.24 -3.31
C GLY A 22 -0.39 5.13 -3.39
N ILE A 23 -1.54 5.46 -3.98
CA ILE A 23 -2.56 4.49 -4.42
C ILE A 23 -2.23 4.09 -5.86
N GLY A 24 -2.21 2.78 -6.12
CA GLY A 24 -1.78 2.20 -7.38
C GLY A 24 -0.28 1.93 -7.45
N LYS A 25 0.10 0.86 -8.17
CA LYS A 25 1.49 0.37 -8.25
C LYS A 25 2.47 1.40 -8.81
N GLU A 26 2.05 2.23 -9.77
CA GLU A 26 2.93 3.20 -10.43
C GLU A 26 3.27 4.35 -9.49
N THR A 27 2.26 5.02 -8.94
CA THR A 27 2.45 6.14 -7.99
C THR A 27 3.26 5.71 -6.78
N PHE A 28 2.93 4.55 -6.21
CA PHE A 28 3.67 3.96 -5.10
C PHE A 28 5.16 3.78 -5.45
N TRP A 29 5.45 3.15 -6.60
CA TRP A 29 6.81 2.88 -7.04
C TRP A 29 7.61 4.16 -7.30
N GLN A 30 7.04 5.11 -8.03
CA GLN A 30 7.69 6.38 -8.35
C GLN A 30 8.03 7.19 -7.09
N ASN A 31 7.13 7.22 -6.12
CA ASN A 31 7.38 7.94 -4.86
C ASN A 31 8.40 7.22 -3.97
N LEU A 32 8.40 5.87 -3.98
CA LEU A 32 9.39 5.06 -3.28
C LEU A 32 10.81 5.29 -3.82
N ILE A 33 11.00 5.22 -5.15
CA ILE A 33 12.32 5.45 -5.75
C ILE A 33 12.80 6.90 -5.58
N ALA A 34 11.87 7.86 -5.52
CA ALA A 34 12.18 9.26 -5.30
C ALA A 34 12.47 9.59 -3.82
N GLY A 35 12.36 8.61 -2.90
CA GLY A 35 12.58 8.82 -1.47
C GLY A 35 11.58 9.78 -0.82
N LYS A 36 10.36 9.89 -1.38
CA LYS A 36 9.33 10.78 -0.84
C LYS A 36 8.75 10.20 0.44
N SER A 37 8.89 10.92 1.54
CA SER A 37 8.22 10.60 2.81
C SER A 37 6.72 10.86 2.69
N ALA A 38 5.93 9.95 3.26
CA ALA A 38 4.48 10.12 3.43
C ALA A 38 4.07 10.40 4.88
N VAL A 39 5.05 10.59 5.78
CA VAL A 39 4.78 10.91 7.18
C VAL A 39 4.41 12.39 7.30
N ASP A 40 3.30 12.66 7.97
CA ASP A 40 2.80 13.99 8.29
C ASP A 40 2.07 13.95 9.65
N TYR A 41 1.48 15.06 10.08
CA TYR A 41 0.57 15.08 11.22
C TYR A 41 -0.67 14.21 10.97
N ILE A 42 -1.18 13.60 12.05
CA ILE A 42 -2.40 12.81 12.03
C ILE A 42 -3.59 13.73 11.73
N HIS A 43 -4.42 13.37 10.75
CA HIS A 43 -5.66 14.05 10.40
C HIS A 43 -6.90 13.18 10.63
N ALA A 44 -6.73 11.86 10.79
CA ALA A 44 -7.86 10.94 10.98
C ALA A 44 -8.63 11.15 12.30
N PHE A 45 -7.98 11.74 13.32
CA PHE A 45 -8.58 12.04 14.62
C PHE A 45 -7.77 13.11 15.35
N ASP A 46 -8.30 13.63 16.46
CA ASP A 46 -7.57 14.55 17.34
C ASP A 46 -6.48 13.82 18.14
N ALA A 47 -5.22 14.07 17.77
CA ALA A 47 -4.06 13.43 18.38
C ALA A 47 -3.42 14.24 19.52
N SER A 48 -4.06 15.31 20.02
CA SER A 48 -3.47 16.23 21.02
C SER A 48 -2.92 15.52 22.26
N ASP A 49 -3.66 14.52 22.75
CA ASP A 49 -3.38 13.83 24.01
C ASP A 49 -2.38 12.68 23.88
N TYR A 50 -1.96 12.35 22.65
CA TYR A 50 -1.06 11.24 22.38
C TYR A 50 0.41 11.69 22.41
N PRO A 51 1.36 10.83 22.83
CA PRO A 51 2.78 11.18 22.76
C PRO A 51 3.27 11.46 21.32
N SER A 52 2.83 10.65 20.35
CA SER A 52 3.10 10.84 18.92
C SER A 52 1.92 11.52 18.22
N LYS A 53 2.21 12.47 17.33
CA LYS A 53 1.21 13.23 16.54
C LYS A 53 1.37 13.03 15.04
N VAL A 54 2.25 12.12 14.64
CA VAL A 54 2.59 11.86 13.23
C VAL A 54 2.24 10.44 12.84
N ALA A 55 1.79 10.29 11.59
CA ALA A 55 1.50 9.01 10.95
C ALA A 55 1.75 9.11 9.45
N ALA A 56 1.77 7.96 8.77
CA ALA A 56 1.69 7.90 7.32
C ALA A 56 0.27 7.46 6.95
N GLU A 57 -0.63 8.41 6.75
CA GLU A 57 -2.02 8.14 6.39
C GLU A 57 -2.17 7.92 4.89
N VAL A 58 -3.04 6.98 4.49
CA VAL A 58 -3.49 6.93 3.09
C VAL A 58 -4.49 8.06 2.89
N ARG A 59 -4.13 9.02 2.03
CA ARG A 59 -4.98 10.14 1.65
C ARG A 59 -5.77 9.81 0.38
N ASP A 60 -6.95 10.41 0.24
CA ASP A 60 -7.79 10.36 -0.96
C ASP A 60 -8.18 8.93 -1.41
N PHE A 61 -8.28 8.00 -0.47
CA PHE A 61 -8.80 6.66 -0.74
C PHE A 61 -10.32 6.62 -0.57
N ASP A 62 -11.04 6.29 -1.65
CA ASP A 62 -12.46 5.96 -1.61
C ASP A 62 -12.66 4.46 -1.90
N PRO A 63 -13.18 3.66 -0.94
CA PRO A 63 -13.50 2.26 -1.18
C PRO A 63 -14.53 2.06 -2.30
N ALA A 64 -15.41 3.03 -2.57
CA ALA A 64 -16.43 2.96 -3.61
C ALA A 64 -15.84 2.84 -5.02
N ASP A 65 -14.61 3.33 -5.23
CA ASP A 65 -13.89 3.20 -6.50
C ASP A 65 -13.50 1.75 -6.83
N PHE A 66 -13.57 0.84 -5.85
CA PHE A 66 -13.05 -0.53 -5.97
C PHE A 66 -14.08 -1.61 -5.66
N MET A 67 -15.24 -1.23 -5.09
CA MET A 67 -16.32 -2.17 -4.83
C MET A 67 -17.28 -2.22 -6.03
N LEU A 68 -17.65 -3.43 -6.44
CA LEU A 68 -18.75 -3.61 -7.37
C LEU A 68 -20.07 -3.40 -6.62
N ALA A 69 -20.96 -2.60 -7.20
CA ALA A 69 -22.32 -2.38 -6.69
C ALA A 69 -23.14 -3.68 -6.65
#